data_AF-A6KTW0-F1
#
_entry.id   AF-A6KTW0-F1
#
_cell.length_a   1.000
_cell.length_b   1.000
_cell.length_c   1.000
_cell.angle_alpha   90.00
_cell.angle_beta   90.00
_cell.angle_gamma   90.00
#
_symmetry.space_group_name_H-M   'P 1'
#
loop_
_entity.id
_entity.type
_entity.pdbx_description
1 polymer ?
#
loop_
_entity_poly.entity_id
_entity_poly.type
_entity_poly.pdbx_seq_one_letter_code
_entity_poly.pdbx_strand_id
1 'polypeptide(L)'
;MKPEEISRGKAFGLLKAQQEERLDGINKHFLDDPKYSSDEDLQSKLEAFKTKYMEFDLNGNGDIDIMSLKRMLEKLGVPKTHLELKKLIREVSSGSEETFSYSDFLRMMLGKRSAILRMILMYEEKNKEHQKPTGPPAKKAISELP
;
A
#
# COMPACT_ATOMS: atom_id res chain seq x y z
N MET A 1 38.84 13.99 -6.63
CA MET A 1 37.37 13.96 -6.46
C MET A 1 36.92 12.51 -6.48
N LYS A 2 36.30 12.00 -5.41
CA LYS A 2 35.81 10.62 -5.36
C LYS A 2 34.38 10.57 -5.95
N PRO A 3 34.11 9.73 -6.97
CA PRO A 3 32.82 9.66 -7.66
C PRO A 3 31.76 8.74 -6.98
N GLU A 4 31.76 8.61 -5.65
CA GLU A 4 30.93 7.60 -4.95
C GLU A 4 29.71 8.15 -4.20
N GLU A 5 29.50 9.47 -4.19
CA GLU A 5 28.29 10.08 -3.61
C GLU A 5 27.27 10.46 -4.69
N ILE A 6 26.92 9.52 -5.57
CA ILE A 6 25.63 9.61 -6.27
C ILE A 6 24.56 9.45 -5.19
N SER A 7 24.12 10.60 -4.67
CA SER A 7 23.22 10.80 -3.53
C SER A 7 22.18 9.68 -3.37
N ARG A 8 22.21 9.01 -2.21
CA ARG A 8 21.27 7.95 -1.80
C ARG A 8 19.80 8.33 -2.02
N GLY A 9 19.46 9.63 -1.99
CA GLY A 9 18.14 10.15 -2.33
C GLY A 9 17.79 10.08 -3.82
N LYS A 10 18.75 10.32 -4.73
CA LYS A 10 18.56 10.22 -6.18
C LYS A 10 18.29 8.79 -6.62
N ALA A 11 19.02 7.83 -6.05
CA ALA A 11 18.81 6.40 -6.33
C ALA A 11 17.44 5.92 -5.81
N PHE A 12 17.06 6.31 -4.59
CA PHE A 12 15.75 5.97 -4.03
C PHE A 12 14.58 6.53 -4.85
N GLY A 13 14.68 7.80 -5.28
CA GLY A 13 13.67 8.42 -6.13
C GLY A 13 13.50 7.70 -7.48
N LEU A 14 14.62 7.29 -8.10
CA LEU A 14 14.59 6.53 -9.35
C LEU A 14 13.91 5.16 -9.19
N LEU A 15 14.21 4.44 -8.11
CA LEU A 15 13.57 3.15 -7.81
C LEU A 15 12.06 3.30 -7.63
N LYS A 16 11.62 4.37 -6.96
CA LYS A 16 10.18 4.64 -6.78
C LYS A 16 9.49 5.02 -8.08
N ALA A 17 10.13 5.79 -8.95
CA ALA A 17 9.60 6.12 -10.28
C ALA A 17 9.49 4.87 -11.18
N GLN A 18 10.49 3.99 -11.17
CA GLN A 18 10.45 2.72 -11.91
C GLN A 18 9.35 1.80 -11.40
N GLN A 19 9.15 1.78 -10.07
CA GLN A 19 8.05 1.04 -9.48
C GLN A 19 6.71 1.60 -9.96
N GLU A 20 6.52 2.92 -9.90
CA GLU A 20 5.28 3.58 -10.34
C GLU A 20 4.93 3.24 -11.80
N GLU A 21 5.89 3.35 -12.72
CA GLU A 21 5.70 3.00 -14.13
C GLU A 21 5.28 1.53 -14.31
N ARG A 22 5.86 0.62 -13.53
CA ARG A 22 5.45 -0.80 -13.54
C ARG A 22 4.01 -0.97 -13.07
N LEU A 23 3.60 -0.27 -12.01
CA LEU A 23 2.23 -0.34 -11.51
C LEU A 23 1.23 0.27 -12.50
N ASP A 24 1.61 1.33 -13.21
CA ASP A 24 0.80 1.93 -14.28
C ASP A 24 0.57 0.96 -15.44
N GLY A 25 1.60 0.21 -15.84
CA GLY A 25 1.47 -0.85 -16.83
C GLY A 25 0.46 -1.92 -16.42
N ILE A 26 0.44 -2.29 -15.13
CA ILE A 26 -0.53 -3.23 -14.58
C ILE A 26 -1.93 -2.61 -14.52
N ASN A 27 -2.06 -1.35 -14.08
CA ASN A 27 -3.34 -0.62 -14.06
C ASN A 27 -3.97 -0.60 -15.45
N LYS A 28 -3.18 -0.31 -16.49
CA LYS A 28 -3.65 -0.32 -17.88
C LYS A 28 -4.22 -1.68 -18.29
N HIS A 29 -3.54 -2.78 -17.94
CA HIS A 29 -4.05 -4.11 -18.22
C HIS A 29 -5.40 -4.38 -17.52
N PHE A 30 -5.61 -3.88 -16.31
CA PHE A 30 -6.90 -4.01 -15.61
C PHE A 30 -7.99 -3.11 -16.20
N LEU A 31 -7.64 -1.93 -16.71
CA LEU A 31 -8.57 -1.04 -17.42
C LEU A 31 -9.07 -1.66 -18.74
N ASP A 32 -8.18 -2.34 -19.46
CA ASP A 32 -8.50 -2.96 -20.74
C ASP A 32 -9.20 -4.34 -20.60
N ASP A 33 -9.24 -4.91 -19.39
CA ASP A 33 -9.85 -6.22 -19.12
C ASP A 33 -11.39 -6.10 -19.05
N PRO A 34 -12.14 -6.75 -19.97
CA PRO A 34 -13.61 -6.68 -20.01
C PRO A 34 -14.28 -7.09 -18.69
N LYS A 35 -13.60 -7.90 -17.87
CA LYS A 35 -14.09 -8.33 -16.56
C LYS A 35 -14.37 -7.17 -15.60
N TYR A 36 -13.63 -6.07 -15.72
CA TYR A 36 -13.77 -4.89 -14.84
C TYR A 36 -14.46 -3.71 -15.53
N SER A 37 -14.80 -3.83 -16.82
CA SER A 37 -15.37 -2.76 -17.65
C SER A 37 -16.69 -2.15 -17.14
N SER A 38 -17.42 -2.87 -16.29
CA SER A 38 -18.69 -2.38 -15.71
C SER A 38 -18.50 -1.45 -14.51
N ASP A 39 -17.27 -1.32 -13.97
CA ASP A 39 -16.99 -0.45 -12.82
C ASP A 39 -16.58 0.94 -13.32
N GLU A 40 -17.52 1.89 -13.29
CA GLU A 40 -17.31 3.26 -13.77
C GLU A 40 -16.18 4.00 -13.01
N ASP A 41 -15.92 3.61 -11.77
CA ASP A 41 -14.88 4.19 -10.92
C ASP A 41 -13.54 3.45 -11.01
N LEU A 42 -13.41 2.47 -11.91
CA LEU A 42 -12.24 1.58 -11.96
C LEU A 42 -10.92 2.35 -12.04
N GLN A 43 -10.83 3.37 -12.90
CA GLN A 43 -9.62 4.16 -13.04
C GLN A 43 -9.23 4.86 -11.74
N SER A 44 -10.18 5.49 -11.06
CA SER A 44 -9.92 6.16 -9.78
C SER A 44 -9.51 5.16 -8.70
N LYS A 45 -10.17 4.00 -8.63
CA LYS A 45 -9.83 2.92 -7.70
C LYS A 45 -8.42 2.39 -7.94
N LEU A 46 -8.03 2.16 -9.20
CA LEU A 46 -6.71 1.68 -9.56
C LEU A 46 -5.60 2.66 -9.15
N GLU A 47 -5.83 3.96 -9.28
CA GLU A 47 -4.89 4.98 -8.80
C GLU A 47 -4.79 4.99 -7.26
N ALA A 48 -5.91 4.91 -6.56
CA ALA A 48 -5.91 4.82 -5.10
C ALA A 48 -5.19 3.55 -4.60
N PHE A 49 -5.44 2.41 -5.23
CA PHE A 49 -4.78 1.14 -4.93
C PHE A 49 -3.29 1.17 -5.25
N LYS A 50 -2.87 1.83 -6.34
CA LYS A 50 -1.47 2.05 -6.68
C LYS A 50 -0.78 2.82 -5.56
N THR A 51 -1.33 3.97 -5.18
CA THR A 51 -0.78 4.78 -4.07
C THR A 51 -0.67 3.96 -2.80
N LYS A 52 -1.72 3.21 -2.45
CA LYS A 52 -1.73 2.37 -1.25
C LYS A 52 -0.67 1.27 -1.31
N TYR A 53 -0.52 0.60 -2.44
CA TYR A 53 0.47 -0.45 -2.62
C TYR A 53 1.91 0.09 -2.54
N MET A 54 2.17 1.29 -3.05
CA MET A 54 3.48 1.95 -2.94
C MET A 54 3.86 2.31 -1.50
N GLU A 55 2.88 2.52 -0.62
CA GLU A 55 3.12 2.67 0.83
C GLU A 55 3.54 1.34 1.49
N PHE A 56 3.18 0.20 0.88
CA PHE A 56 3.33 -1.14 1.46
C PHE A 56 4.65 -1.79 1.03
N ASP A 57 5.02 -1.67 -0.25
CA ASP A 57 6.28 -2.19 -0.78
C ASP A 57 7.45 -1.25 -0.42
N LEU A 58 8.02 -1.54 0.75
CA LEU A 58 9.08 -0.74 1.39
C LEU A 58 10.48 -1.19 0.99
N ASN A 59 10.59 -2.40 0.43
CA ASN A 59 11.82 -3.04 0.00
C ASN A 59 12.11 -2.85 -1.50
N GLY A 60 11.12 -2.41 -2.29
CA GLY A 60 11.32 -2.05 -3.70
C GLY A 60 11.46 -3.26 -4.62
N ASN A 61 11.08 -4.44 -4.15
CA ASN A 61 11.14 -5.69 -4.91
C ASN A 61 9.94 -5.85 -5.85
N GLY A 62 8.90 -5.01 -5.67
CA GLY A 62 7.66 -5.02 -6.46
C GLY A 62 6.55 -5.90 -5.89
N ASP A 63 6.88 -6.80 -4.96
CA ASP A 63 5.95 -7.69 -4.27
C ASP A 63 5.93 -7.38 -2.77
N ILE A 64 4.77 -7.58 -2.14
CA ILE A 64 4.63 -7.43 -0.70
C ILE A 64 4.98 -8.76 -0.04
N ASP A 65 6.06 -8.75 0.74
CA ASP A 65 6.44 -9.88 1.59
C ASP A 65 5.82 -9.78 2.99
N ILE A 66 6.07 -10.82 3.80
CA ILE A 66 5.62 -10.91 5.19
C ILE A 66 6.06 -9.70 6.03
N MET A 67 7.27 -9.17 5.80
CA MET A 67 7.83 -8.09 6.61
C MET A 67 7.19 -6.74 6.26
N SER A 68 6.99 -6.48 4.97
CA SER A 68 6.26 -5.32 4.45
C SER A 68 4.80 -5.34 4.94
N LEU A 69 4.12 -6.49 4.87
CA LEU A 69 2.77 -6.65 5.41
C LEU A 69 2.72 -6.45 6.93
N LYS A 70 3.67 -7.04 7.67
CA LYS A 70 3.76 -6.88 9.14
C LYS A 70 3.84 -5.40 9.53
N ARG A 71 4.79 -4.68 8.94
CA ARG A 71 5.03 -3.27 9.23
C ARG A 71 3.81 -2.42 8.89
N MET A 72 3.11 -2.75 7.81
CA MET A 72 1.87 -2.08 7.44
C MET A 72 0.80 -2.30 8.51
N LEU A 73 0.51 -3.54 8.87
CA LEU A 73 -0.53 -3.86 9.83
C LEU A 73 -0.24 -3.30 11.24
N GLU A 74 1.03 -3.23 11.64
CA GLU A 74 1.44 -2.52 12.86
C GLU A 74 1.16 -1.01 12.78
N LYS A 75 1.44 -0.36 11.64
CA LYS A 75 1.11 1.06 11.40
C LYS A 75 -0.40 1.32 11.44
N LEU A 76 -1.21 0.34 11.04
CA LEU A 76 -2.67 0.39 11.11
C LEU A 76 -3.24 0.07 12.49
N GLY A 77 -2.40 -0.24 13.48
CA GLY A 77 -2.84 -0.61 14.82
C GLY A 77 -3.47 -2.01 14.90
N VAL A 78 -3.21 -2.88 13.91
CA VAL A 78 -3.71 -4.25 13.82
C VAL A 78 -2.54 -5.23 13.80
N PRO A 79 -1.72 -5.33 14.86
CA PRO A 79 -0.58 -6.25 14.87
C PRO A 79 -1.05 -7.69 14.68
N LYS A 80 -0.26 -8.46 13.92
CA LYS A 80 -0.55 -9.86 13.58
C LYS A 80 0.65 -10.75 13.87
N THR A 81 0.38 -11.98 14.28
CA THR A 81 1.40 -13.02 14.43
C THR A 81 1.96 -13.43 13.07
N HIS A 82 3.18 -13.99 13.05
CA HIS A 82 3.78 -14.50 11.81
C HIS A 82 2.88 -15.53 11.09
N LEU A 83 2.21 -16.39 11.85
CA LEU A 83 1.28 -17.38 11.30
C LEU A 83 0.05 -16.73 10.66
N GLU A 84 -0.54 -15.70 11.29
CA GLU A 84 -1.64 -14.95 10.69
C GLU A 84 -1.20 -14.21 9.42
N LEU A 85 -0.02 -13.60 9.42
CA LEU A 85 0.54 -12.93 8.23
C LEU A 85 0.69 -13.91 7.06
N LYS A 86 1.24 -15.10 7.30
CA LYS A 86 1.32 -16.16 6.27
C LYS A 86 -0.06 -16.56 5.75
N LYS A 87 -1.07 -16.66 6.62
CA LYS A 87 -2.45 -16.95 6.19
C LYS A 87 -3.04 -15.83 5.33
N LEU A 88 -2.83 -14.57 5.71
CA LEU A 88 -3.30 -13.40 4.94
C LEU A 88 -2.67 -13.35 3.55
N ILE A 89 -1.37 -13.64 3.43
CA ILE A 89 -0.69 -13.69 2.13
C ILE A 89 -1.24 -14.83 1.28
N ARG A 90 -1.37 -16.03 1.85
CA ARG A 90 -1.91 -17.20 1.13
C ARG A 90 -3.34 -17.02 0.63
N GLU A 91 -4.15 -16.21 1.32
CA GLU A 91 -5.52 -15.90 0.87
C GLU A 91 -5.53 -15.05 -0.42
N VAL A 92 -4.48 -14.28 -0.65
CA VAL A 92 -4.41 -13.28 -1.72
C VAL A 92 -3.50 -13.73 -2.86
N SER A 93 -2.37 -14.37 -2.54
CA SER A 93 -1.35 -14.75 -3.51
C SER A 93 -1.83 -15.86 -4.45
N SER A 94 -1.48 -15.73 -5.73
CA SER A 94 -1.71 -16.77 -6.74
C SER A 94 -0.47 -17.57 -7.11
N GLY A 95 0.69 -17.26 -6.53
CA GLY A 95 1.97 -17.85 -6.95
C GLY A 95 2.94 -18.26 -5.84
N SER A 96 2.89 -17.63 -4.66
CA SER A 96 3.83 -17.94 -3.57
C SER A 96 3.14 -17.93 -2.21
N GLU A 97 3.74 -18.58 -1.21
CA GLU A 97 3.20 -18.57 0.16
C GLU A 97 3.74 -17.42 1.02
N GLU A 98 4.72 -16.67 0.52
CA GLU A 98 5.48 -15.69 1.32
C GLU A 98 5.36 -14.26 0.78
N THR A 99 4.88 -14.11 -0.45
CA THR A 99 4.67 -12.81 -1.09
C THR A 99 3.35 -12.78 -1.87
N PHE A 100 2.86 -11.59 -2.16
CA PHE A 100 1.84 -11.37 -3.19
C PHE A 100 2.20 -10.17 -4.06
N SER A 101 1.81 -10.24 -5.32
CA SER A 101 2.08 -9.21 -6.33
C SER A 101 1.02 -8.11 -6.32
N TYR A 102 1.27 -7.01 -7.04
CA TYR A 102 0.27 -5.97 -7.24
C TYR A 102 -0.99 -6.48 -7.95
N SER A 103 -0.84 -7.41 -8.91
CA SER A 103 -1.98 -8.04 -9.58
C SER A 103 -2.82 -8.91 -8.65
N ASP A 104 -2.20 -9.57 -7.65
CA ASP A 104 -2.92 -10.28 -6.59
C ASP A 104 -3.71 -9.30 -5.71
N PHE A 105 -3.06 -8.20 -5.32
CA PHE A 105 -3.66 -7.12 -4.55
C PHE A 105 -4.90 -6.53 -5.25
N LEU A 106 -4.79 -6.18 -6.53
CA LEU A 106 -5.91 -5.64 -7.31
C LEU A 106 -7.08 -6.64 -7.42
N ARG A 107 -6.78 -7.92 -7.67
CA ARG A 107 -7.81 -8.98 -7.71
C ARG A 107 -8.52 -9.13 -6.37
N MET A 108 -7.81 -8.99 -5.26
CA MET A 108 -8.40 -8.97 -3.92
C MET A 108 -9.32 -7.76 -3.73
N MET A 109 -8.84 -6.55 -4.07
CA MET A 109 -9.57 -5.30 -3.82
C MET A 109 -10.80 -5.12 -4.72
N LEU A 110 -10.69 -5.51 -6.00
CA LEU A 110 -11.77 -5.43 -7.01
C LEU A 110 -12.69 -6.66 -6.99
N GLY A 111 -12.29 -7.75 -6.34
CA GLY A 111 -13.05 -9.00 -6.33
C GLY A 111 -14.38 -8.90 -5.60
N LYS A 112 -15.17 -9.99 -5.65
CA LYS A 112 -16.39 -10.14 -4.82
C LYS A 112 -16.13 -10.87 -3.50
N ARG A 113 -15.01 -11.59 -3.40
CA ARG A 113 -14.64 -12.35 -2.20
C ARG A 113 -14.04 -11.39 -1.18
N SER A 114 -14.53 -11.47 0.05
CA SER A 114 -13.99 -10.73 1.19
C SER A 114 -12.77 -11.46 1.73
N ALA A 115 -11.58 -10.94 1.44
CA ALA A 115 -10.36 -11.35 2.13
C ALA A 115 -10.22 -10.60 3.46
N ILE A 116 -9.62 -11.21 4.48
CA ILE A 116 -9.43 -10.54 5.78
C ILE A 116 -8.59 -9.27 5.60
N LEU A 117 -7.54 -9.36 4.77
CA LEU A 117 -6.69 -8.20 4.48
C LEU A 117 -7.48 -7.05 3.85
N ARG A 118 -8.37 -7.34 2.89
CA ARG A 118 -9.26 -6.32 2.31
C ARG A 118 -10.15 -5.66 3.36
N MET A 119 -10.72 -6.44 4.29
CA MET A 119 -11.58 -5.88 5.34
C MET A 119 -10.81 -4.90 6.23
N ILE A 120 -9.57 -5.23 6.59
CA ILE A 120 -8.70 -4.34 7.38
C ILE A 120 -8.45 -3.03 6.63
N LEU A 121 -8.10 -3.11 5.35
CA LEU A 121 -7.78 -1.93 4.53
C LEU A 121 -8.99 -1.03 4.28
N MET A 122 -10.16 -1.62 3.99
CA MET A 122 -11.39 -0.85 3.80
C MET A 122 -11.90 -0.21 5.10
N TYR A 123 -11.58 -0.78 6.27
CA TYR A 123 -11.92 -0.20 7.56
C TYR A 123 -11.03 1.00 7.91
N GLU A 124 -9.75 0.97 7.50
CA GLU A 124 -8.84 2.12 7.64
C GLU A 124 -9.40 3.36 6.91
N GLU A 125 -9.85 3.21 5.67
CA GLU A 125 -10.37 4.33 4.86
C GLU A 125 -11.58 4.99 5.53
N LYS A 126 -12.54 4.18 5.99
CA LYS A 126 -13.71 4.68 6.73
C LYS A 126 -13.33 5.40 8.02
N ASN A 127 -12.30 4.94 8.73
CA ASN A 127 -11.86 5.59 9.96
C ASN A 127 -11.08 6.90 9.70
N LYS A 128 -10.38 7.02 8.57
CA LYS A 128 -9.70 8.28 8.19
C LYS A 128 -10.69 9.41 7.97
N GLU A 129 -11.87 9.14 7.42
CA GLU A 129 -12.94 10.15 7.27
C GLU A 129 -13.42 10.70 8.63
N HIS A 130 -13.27 9.94 9.71
CA HIS A 130 -13.69 10.33 11.06
C HIS A 130 -12.59 11.02 11.88
N GLN A 131 -11.34 11.01 11.44
CA GLN A 131 -10.23 11.69 12.11
C GLN A 131 -10.03 13.10 11.53
N LYS A 132 -10.43 14.14 12.27
CA LYS A 132 -10.11 15.54 11.93
C LYS A 132 -8.59 15.72 11.80
N PRO A 133 -8.10 16.60 10.91
CA PRO A 133 -6.67 16.86 10.77
C PRO A 133 -6.11 17.37 12.10
N THR A 134 -5.21 16.60 12.71
CA THR A 134 -4.42 17.08 13.83
C THR A 134 -3.42 18.08 13.28
N GLY A 135 -3.76 19.36 13.37
CA GLY A 135 -2.80 20.44 13.19
C GLY A 135 -1.64 20.32 14.19
N PRO A 136 -0.48 20.93 13.91
CA PRO A 136 0.62 20.94 14.86
C PRO A 136 0.10 21.44 16.22
N PRO A 137 0.48 20.79 17.34
CA PRO A 137 0.06 21.21 18.67
C PRO A 137 0.35 22.70 18.85
N ALA A 138 -0.66 23.45 19.32
CA ALA A 138 -0.51 24.87 19.56
C ALA A 138 0.73 25.10 20.42
N LYS A 139 1.66 25.92 19.93
CA LYS A 139 2.82 26.30 20.71
C LYS A 139 2.30 27.05 21.94
N LYS A 140 2.35 26.42 23.11
CA LYS A 140 2.10 27.12 24.37
C LYS A 140 3.07 28.30 24.42
N ALA A 141 2.53 29.51 24.45
CA ALA A 141 3.36 30.69 24.59
C ALA A 141 3.97 30.67 26.01
N ILE A 142 5.23 31.10 26.13
CA ILE A 142 5.96 31.15 27.42
C ILE A 142 5.19 32.04 28.43
N SER A 143 4.30 32.91 27.96
CA SER A 143 3.38 33.73 28.75
C SER A 143 2.27 32.96 29.49
N GLU A 144 2.10 31.65 29.24
CA GLU A 144 1.05 30.82 29.88
C GLU A 144 1.59 29.90 31.00
N LEU A 145 2.86 30.05 31.42
CA LEU A 145 3.41 29.35 32.57
C LEU A 145 3.13 30.14 33.86
N PRO A 146 2.67 29.50 34.96
CA PRO A 146 2.42 30.15 36.24
C PRO A 146 3.69 30.61 36.95
#